data_AF-A0A529NXL6-F1
#
_entry.id   AF-A0A529NXL6-F1
#
_cell.length_a   1.000
_cell.length_b   1.000
_cell.length_c   1.000
_cell.angle_alpha   90.00
_cell.angle_beta   90.00
_cell.angle_gamma   90.00
#
_symmetry.space_group_name_H-M   'P 1'
#
loop_
_entity.id
_entity.type
_entity.pdbx_description
1 polymer ?
#
loop_
_entity_poly.entity_id
_entity_poly.type
_entity_poly.pdbx_seq_one_letter_code
_entity_poly.pdbx_strand_id
1 'polypeptide(L)' 'EQCTAERPFAMADVQGQAAHVVAECLAVDPALEDDYDQVVWNVRADGTLDASLQVSSLVLASNNSARPEKTYLGQQ' A
#
# COMPACT_ATOMS: atom_id res chain seq x y z
N GLU A 1 7.58 7.08 -9.61
CA GLU A 1 8.84 7.46 -10.32
C GLU A 1 10.04 6.56 -10.00
N GLN A 2 10.55 6.51 -8.76
CA GLN A 2 11.76 5.73 -8.44
C GLN A 2 11.63 4.23 -8.76
N CYS A 3 10.55 3.57 -8.33
CA CYS A 3 10.33 2.16 -8.68
C CYS A 3 10.34 1.93 -10.20
N THR A 4 9.65 2.78 -10.96
CA THR A 4 9.57 2.67 -12.43
C THR A 4 10.95 2.77 -13.08
N ALA A 5 11.82 3.64 -12.56
CA ALA A 5 13.19 3.81 -13.05
C ALA A 5 14.09 2.61 -12.71
N GLU A 6 13.93 2.03 -11.53
CA GLU A 6 14.73 0.89 -11.05
C GLU A 6 14.27 -0.46 -11.64
N ARG A 7 12.99 -0.59 -11.99
CA ARG A 7 12.37 -1.81 -12.52
C ARG A 7 13.18 -2.50 -13.63
N PRO A 8 13.68 -1.84 -14.70
CA PRO A 8 14.46 -2.53 -15.73
C PRO A 8 15.72 -3.21 -15.20
N PHE A 9 16.38 -2.64 -14.19
CA PHE A 9 17.59 -3.21 -13.59
C PHE A 9 17.24 -4.40 -12.70
N ALA A 10 16.24 -4.25 -11.82
CA ALA A 10 15.75 -5.36 -10.98
C ALA A 10 15.25 -6.55 -11.82
N MET A 11 14.60 -6.29 -12.96
CA MET A 11 14.17 -7.34 -13.89
C MET A 11 15.35 -8.04 -14.59
N ALA A 12 16.44 -7.32 -14.85
CA ALA A 12 17.64 -7.91 -15.42
C ALA A 12 18.33 -8.87 -14.43
N ASP A 13 18.33 -8.54 -13.14
CA ASP A 13 18.95 -9.37 -12.10
C ASP A 13 18.27 -10.74 -11.94
N VAL A 14 16.96 -10.81 -12.20
CA VAL A 14 16.17 -12.04 -12.13
C VAL A 14 15.94 -12.71 -13.48
N GLN A 15 16.54 -12.16 -14.54
CA GLN A 15 16.39 -12.69 -15.88
C GLN A 15 16.93 -14.12 -15.97
N GLY A 16 16.12 -15.03 -16.52
CA GLY A 16 16.49 -16.44 -16.68
C GLY A 16 16.38 -17.29 -15.39
N GLN A 17 16.00 -16.71 -14.25
CA GLN A 17 15.74 -17.47 -13.02
C GLN A 17 14.39 -18.21 -13.07
N ALA A 18 13.45 -17.75 -13.90
CA ALA A 18 12.16 -18.39 -14.16
C ALA A 18 11.77 -18.25 -15.64
N ALA A 19 10.82 -19.09 -16.10
CA ALA A 19 10.32 -19.04 -17.47
C ALA A 19 9.62 -17.71 -17.81
N HIS A 20 8.90 -17.14 -16.85
CA HIS A 20 8.23 -15.85 -16.98
C HIS A 20 8.34 -15.08 -15.66
N VAL A 21 8.74 -13.81 -15.76
CA VAL A 21 8.83 -12.89 -14.62
C VAL A 21 7.96 -11.68 -14.95
N VAL A 22 7.14 -11.26 -13.99
CA VAL A 22 6.31 -10.06 -14.06
C VAL A 22 6.66 -9.19 -12.86
N ALA A 23 6.75 -7.87 -13.07
CA ALA A 23 6.98 -6.91 -12.00
C ALA A 23 6.02 -5.73 -12.15
N GLU A 24 5.41 -5.36 -11.03
CA GLU A 24 4.50 -4.23 -10.91
C GLU A 24 4.99 -3.28 -9.82
N CYS A 25 4.97 -1.98 -10.10
CA CYS A 25 5.32 -0.97 -9.11
C CYS A 25 4.10 -0.60 -8.29
N LEU A 26 4.11 -0.97 -7.01
CA LEU A 26 2.99 -0.69 -6.10
C LEU A 26 3.15 0.69 -5.47
N ALA A 27 2.07 1.46 -5.47
CA ALA A 27 2.01 2.70 -4.70
C ALA A 27 1.88 2.36 -3.22
N VAL A 28 2.76 2.92 -2.40
CA VAL A 28 2.76 2.76 -0.94
C VAL A 28 2.28 4.07 -0.32
N ASP A 29 1.27 4.00 0.54
CA ASP A 29 0.93 5.11 1.42
C ASP A 29 1.92 5.13 2.59
N PRO A 30 2.74 6.19 2.78
CA PRO A 30 3.71 6.24 3.87
C PRO A 30 3.10 6.11 5.27
N ALA A 31 1.80 6.42 5.43
CA ALA A 31 1.11 6.28 6.70
C ALA A 31 0.77 4.82 7.04
N LEU A 32 0.81 3.93 6.05
CA LEU A 32 0.46 2.50 6.16
C LEU A 32 1.61 1.58 5.74
N GLU A 33 2.81 2.12 5.52
CA GLU A 33 3.98 1.36 5.03
C GLU A 33 4.26 0.12 5.90
N ASP A 34 4.20 0.30 7.22
CA ASP A 34 4.43 -0.77 8.20
C ASP A 34 3.20 -1.67 8.42
N ASP A 35 2.03 -1.28 7.94
CA ASP A 35 0.75 -1.98 8.15
C ASP A 35 0.38 -2.92 7.00
N TYR A 36 0.90 -2.69 5.79
CA TYR A 36 0.65 -3.57 4.65
C TYR A 36 1.20 -4.98 4.91
N ASP A 37 0.32 -5.97 4.96
CA ASP A 37 0.66 -7.36 5.27
C ASP A 37 0.35 -8.33 4.12
N GLN A 38 -0.23 -7.83 3.01
CA GLN A 38 -0.57 -8.62 1.86
C GLN A 38 -0.24 -7.94 0.53
N VAL A 39 0.28 -8.74 -0.41
CA VAL A 39 0.34 -8.42 -1.84
C VAL A 39 -0.68 -9.29 -2.56
N VAL A 40 -1.70 -8.68 -3.15
CA VAL A 40 -2.77 -9.38 -3.86
C VAL A 40 -2.57 -9.22 -5.36
N TRP A 41 -2.48 -10.35 -6.06
CA TRP A 41 -2.37 -10.41 -7.52
C TRP A 41 -3.71 -10.83 -8.14
N ASN A 42 -4.24 -10.00 -9.05
CA ASN A 42 -5.46 -10.30 -9.80
C ASN A 42 -5.13 -10.60 -11.26
N VAL A 43 -5.57 -11.75 -11.74
CA VAL A 43 -5.58 -12.09 -13.17
C VAL A 43 -6.92 -11.65 -13.74
N ARG A 44 -6.91 -10.66 -14.63
CA ARG A 44 -8.12 -10.18 -15.30
C ARG A 44 -8.48 -11.09 -16.48
N ALA A 45 -9.76 -11.11 -16.83
CA ALA A 45 -10.27 -11.93 -17.94
C ALA A 45 -9.70 -11.50 -19.31
N ASP A 46 -9.18 -10.28 -19.42
CA ASP A 46 -8.46 -9.77 -20.60
C ASP A 46 -7.00 -10.26 -20.70
N GLY A 47 -6.57 -11.10 -19.75
CA GLY A 47 -5.21 -11.64 -19.69
C GLY A 47 -4.19 -10.72 -19.04
N THR A 48 -4.59 -9.55 -18.52
CA THR A 48 -3.69 -8.67 -17.79
C THR A 48 -3.57 -9.09 -16.32
N LEU A 49 -2.42 -8.75 -15.72
CA LEU A 49 -2.16 -8.95 -14.31
C LEU A 49 -2.12 -7.58 -13.61
N ASP A 50 -2.67 -7.50 -12.42
CA ASP A 50 -2.63 -6.32 -11.54
C ASP A 50 -2.25 -6.74 -10.14
N ALA A 51 -1.57 -5.86 -9.42
CA ALA A 51 -1.19 -6.09 -8.04
C ALA A 51 -1.59 -4.90 -7.18
N SER A 52 -1.97 -5.20 -5.93
CA SER A 52 -2.30 -4.20 -4.92
C SER A 52 -1.76 -4.60 -3.56
N LEU A 53 -1.47 -3.59 -2.72
CA LEU A 53 -1.18 -3.77 -1.31
C LEU A 53 -2.47 -3.72 -0.51
N GLN A 54 -2.61 -4.62 0.47
CA GLN A 54 -3.76 -4.64 1.38
C GLN A 54 -3.29 -4.79 2.83
N VAL A 55 -4.16 -4.35 3.75
CA VAL A 55 -4.02 -4.50 5.20
C VAL A 55 -5.15 -5.41 5.67
N SER A 56 -4.85 -6.57 6.24
CA SER A 56 -5.87 -7.53 6.70
C SER A 56 -6.78 -6.95 7.79
N SER A 57 -6.26 -6.05 8.62
CA SER A 57 -6.97 -5.48 9.77
C SER A 57 -6.90 -3.95 9.80
N LEU A 58 -7.88 -3.30 9.19
CA LEU A 58 -8.09 -1.87 9.35
C LEU A 58 -8.72 -1.61 10.72
N VAL A 59 -7.91 -1.21 11.71
CA VAL A 59 -8.43 -0.71 12.98
C VAL A 59 -8.89 0.72 12.76
N LEU A 60 -10.18 0.91 12.47
CA LEU A 60 -10.77 2.24 12.42
C LEU A 60 -10.72 2.84 13.83
N ALA A 61 -9.88 3.86 14.03
CA ALA A 61 -9.99 4.74 15.18
C ALA A 61 -11.28 5.56 15.03
N SER A 62 -12.42 5.00 15.43
CA SER A 62 -13.65 5.77 15.56
C SER A 62 -13.43 6.84 16.62
N ASN A 63 -13.37 8.11 16.20
CA ASN A 63 -13.60 9.22 17.10
C ASN A 63 -15.09 9.20 17.44
N ASN A 64 -15.45 8.39 18.44
CA ASN A 64 -16.76 8.48 19.07
C ASN A 64 -16.96 9.93 19.48
N SER A 65 -17.85 10.63 18.76
CA SER A 65 -18.23 12.03 18.90
C SER A 65 -18.89 12.28 20.26
N ALA A 66 -18.09 12.20 21.31
CA ALA A 66 -18.43 12.54 22.67
C ALA A 66 -17.17 12.95 23.44
N ARG A 67 -16.29 13.74 22.80
CA ARG A 67 -15.38 14.59 23.58
C ARG A 67 -16.13 15.90 23.84
N PRO A 68 -16.64 16.15 25.06
CA PRO A 68 -17.11 17.49 25.38
C PRO A 68 -15.92 18.44 25.16
N GLU A 69 -16.15 19.44 24.32
CA GLU A 69 -15.26 20.56 24.11
C GLU A 69 -14.79 21.08 25.47
N LYS A 70 -13.47 21.17 25.68
CA LYS A 70 -12.96 21.86 26.86
C LYS A 70 -13.23 23.35 26.65
N THR A 71 -14.36 23.84 27.16
CA THR A 71 -14.59 25.27 27.34
C THR A 71 -13.49 25.79 28.27
N TYR A 72 -12.52 26.51 27.72
CA TYR A 72 -11.65 27.38 28.50
C TYR A 72 -12.52 28.52 29.03
N LEU A 73 -13.16 28.27 30.18
CA LEU A 73 -13.77 29.33 30.98
C LEU A 73 -12.63 30.22 31.48
N GLY A 74 -12.75 31.51 31.18
CA GLY A 74 -11.75 32.52 31.43
C GLY A 74 -11.27 32.54 32.88
N GLN A 75 -9.99 32.86 33.02
CA GLN A 75 -9.47 33.45 34.25
C GLN A 75 -8.91 34.82 33.89
N GLN A 76 -9.39 35.80 34.65
CA GLN A 76 -9.13 37.24 34.58
C GLN A 76 -7.65 37.58 34.68
#